data_AF-A0A356RF55-F1
#
_entry.id   AF-A0A356RF55-F1
#
_cell.length_a   1.000
_cell.length_b   1.000
_cell.length_c   1.000
_cell.angle_alpha   90.00
_cell.angle_beta   90.00
_cell.angle_gamma   90.00
#
_symmetry.space_group_name_H-M   'P 1'
#
loop_
_entity.id
_entity.type
_entity.pdbx_description
1 polymer ?
#
loop_
_entity_poly.entity_id
_entity_poly.type
_entity_poly.pdbx_seq_one_letter_code
_entity_poly.pdbx_strand_id
1 'polypeptide(L)'
;MITSKIIPQGCGVIFPKDMGNYAHNSVEIRQIFQKLREGTSMIQFVGYHPRRSGNFMFWPGANQEDLQKAKQIGEAVTQLPCLTRSRDSLLLVNTQLPREIQSTARGSLYLETEKGPRKIILVMLSESIEERYHITGPINPRVDIYKWVSPSDVLLLYTRPQTGGDVGQVTTALLKHLKKNCAFLTQLDGTGRAMGVIKDIVTRKNLRYD
;
A
#
# COMPACT_ATOMS: atom_id res chain seq x y z
N MET A 1 9.56 -27.43 -4.13
CA MET A 1 8.30 -27.12 -3.42
C MET A 1 8.64 -26.43 -2.12
N ILE A 2 8.32 -25.14 -1.97
CA ILE A 2 8.50 -24.42 -0.70
C ILE A 2 7.36 -24.84 0.22
N THR A 3 7.62 -25.78 1.11
CA THR A 3 6.68 -26.22 2.13
C THR A 3 6.61 -25.17 3.25
N SER A 4 5.48 -24.48 3.33
CA SER A 4 4.90 -23.81 4.51
C SER A 4 5.81 -23.07 5.51
N LYS A 5 5.55 -21.75 5.64
CA LYS A 5 5.84 -20.81 6.75
C LYS A 5 7.13 -20.00 6.74
N ILE A 6 8.15 -20.34 5.96
CA ILE A 6 9.34 -19.48 5.84
C ILE A 6 9.17 -18.57 4.63
N ILE A 7 8.71 -17.33 4.86
CA ILE A 7 8.84 -16.29 3.84
C ILE A 7 10.33 -16.02 3.67
N PRO A 8 10.90 -16.19 2.47
CA PRO A 8 12.29 -15.88 2.22
C PRO A 8 12.60 -14.42 2.61
N GLN A 9 13.85 -14.17 3.04
CA GLN A 9 14.33 -12.78 3.05
C GLN A 9 14.34 -12.23 1.61
N GLY A 10 14.23 -10.92 1.48
CA GLY A 10 14.22 -10.29 0.16
C GLY A 10 12.93 -10.52 -0.63
N CYS A 11 11.76 -10.55 0.03
CA CYS A 11 10.46 -10.52 -0.66
C CYS A 11 10.04 -9.09 -1.02
N GLY A 12 9.20 -8.99 -2.05
CA GLY A 12 8.48 -7.77 -2.41
C GLY A 12 6.97 -7.95 -2.29
N VAL A 13 6.24 -6.84 -2.41
CA VAL A 13 4.76 -6.82 -2.43
C VAL A 13 4.27 -5.96 -3.58
N ILE A 14 3.24 -6.44 -4.27
CA ILE A 14 2.47 -5.70 -5.27
C ILE A 14 1.19 -5.16 -4.66
N PHE A 15 0.90 -3.91 -5.00
CA PHE A 15 -0.30 -3.16 -4.66
C PHE A 15 -0.99 -2.69 -5.94
N PRO A 16 -1.95 -3.46 -6.50
CA PRO A 16 -2.75 -3.02 -7.62
C PRO A 16 -3.63 -1.83 -7.21
N LYS A 17 -3.68 -0.81 -8.04
CA LYS A 17 -4.48 0.37 -7.80
C LYS A 17 -5.96 0.05 -8.02
N ASP A 18 -6.81 0.61 -7.15
CA ASP A 18 -8.28 0.52 -7.23
C ASP A 18 -8.87 -0.89 -7.27
N MET A 19 -8.11 -1.95 -6.98
CA MET A 19 -8.62 -3.31 -6.96
C MET A 19 -9.68 -3.50 -5.87
N GLY A 20 -10.76 -4.22 -6.19
CA GLY A 20 -11.84 -4.51 -5.25
C GLY A 20 -12.78 -3.33 -5.00
N ASN A 21 -12.77 -2.33 -5.88
CA ASN A 21 -13.76 -1.28 -5.92
C ASN A 21 -15.09 -1.85 -6.45
N TYR A 22 -16.11 -1.89 -5.59
CA TYR A 22 -17.42 -2.51 -5.84
C TYR A 22 -18.12 -2.00 -7.11
N ALA A 23 -17.86 -0.76 -7.53
CA ALA A 23 -18.48 -0.17 -8.71
C ALA A 23 -17.76 -0.52 -10.03
N HIS A 24 -16.51 -0.99 -9.98
CA HIS A 24 -15.64 -1.02 -11.18
C HIS A 24 -14.89 -2.34 -11.39
N ASN A 25 -14.51 -3.09 -10.35
CA ASN A 25 -13.68 -4.29 -10.51
C ASN A 25 -13.82 -5.30 -9.35
N SER A 26 -15.02 -5.87 -9.19
CA SER A 26 -15.24 -6.96 -8.24
C SER A 26 -14.55 -8.25 -8.72
N VAL A 27 -13.30 -8.44 -8.30
CA VAL A 27 -12.51 -9.63 -8.62
C VAL A 27 -12.24 -10.45 -7.37
N GLU A 28 -12.28 -11.78 -7.49
CA GLU A 28 -11.90 -12.68 -6.41
C GLU A 28 -10.36 -12.72 -6.27
N ILE A 29 -9.86 -12.28 -5.10
CA ILE A 29 -8.42 -12.15 -4.83
C ILE A 29 -7.69 -13.48 -5.04
N ARG A 30 -8.32 -14.60 -4.66
CA ARG A 30 -7.72 -15.93 -4.77
C ARG A 30 -7.48 -16.32 -6.23
N GLN A 31 -8.42 -16.01 -7.11
CA GLN A 31 -8.27 -16.27 -8.55
C GLN A 31 -7.14 -15.43 -9.15
N ILE A 32 -7.01 -14.16 -8.75
CA ILE A 32 -5.88 -13.33 -9.17
C ILE A 32 -4.56 -13.90 -8.64
N PHE A 33 -4.51 -14.34 -7.39
CA PHE A 33 -3.30 -14.96 -6.84
C PHE A 33 -2.89 -16.23 -7.61
N GLN A 34 -3.85 -17.08 -7.97
CA GLN A 34 -3.59 -18.26 -8.80
C GLN A 34 -2.99 -17.88 -10.16
N LYS A 35 -3.60 -16.93 -10.87
CA LYS A 35 -3.08 -16.42 -12.15
C LYS A 35 -1.68 -15.80 -12.02
N LEU A 36 -1.41 -15.07 -10.94
CA LEU A 36 -0.09 -14.52 -10.66
C LEU A 36 0.97 -15.62 -10.48
N ARG A 37 0.61 -16.72 -9.81
CA ARG A 37 1.50 -17.89 -9.63
C ARG A 37 1.80 -18.62 -10.93
N GLU A 38 0.87 -18.61 -11.88
CA GLU A 38 1.02 -19.23 -13.21
C GLU A 38 1.83 -18.35 -14.19
N GLY A 39 1.91 -17.03 -13.93
CA GLY A 39 2.38 -16.05 -14.91
C GLY A 39 3.89 -16.05 -15.20
N THR A 40 4.75 -16.62 -14.34
CA THR A 40 6.20 -16.69 -14.61
C THR A 40 6.94 -17.68 -13.71
N SER A 41 8.10 -18.15 -14.17
CA SER A 41 9.09 -18.88 -13.35
C SER A 41 10.13 -17.98 -12.68
N MET A 42 10.29 -16.72 -13.12
CA MET A 42 11.31 -15.80 -12.61
C MET A 42 10.95 -15.18 -11.25
N ILE A 43 9.66 -14.90 -11.05
CA ILE A 43 9.10 -14.35 -9.81
C ILE A 43 8.05 -15.31 -9.28
N GLN A 44 8.22 -15.77 -8.06
CA GLN A 44 7.27 -16.64 -7.38
C GLN A 44 6.35 -15.81 -6.49
N PHE A 45 5.05 -15.85 -6.77
CA PHE A 45 4.07 -15.29 -5.85
C PHE A 45 3.83 -16.26 -4.70
N VAL A 46 4.21 -15.83 -3.50
CA VAL A 46 4.31 -16.69 -2.31
C VAL A 46 3.14 -16.55 -1.35
N GLY A 47 2.37 -15.46 -1.43
CA GLY A 47 1.19 -15.29 -0.58
C GLY A 47 0.41 -14.02 -0.89
N TYR A 48 -0.71 -13.84 -0.22
CA TYR A 48 -1.56 -12.66 -0.38
C TYR A 48 -2.31 -12.28 0.89
N HIS A 49 -2.66 -11.00 0.99
CA HIS A 49 -3.58 -10.52 2.03
C HIS A 49 -5.03 -10.69 1.56
N PRO A 50 -5.95 -11.25 2.37
CA PRO A 50 -7.33 -11.57 1.98
C PRO A 50 -8.24 -10.34 1.80
N ARG A 51 -7.70 -9.12 1.81
CA ARG A 51 -8.49 -7.91 1.59
C ARG A 51 -8.64 -7.68 0.10
N ARG A 52 -9.84 -7.28 -0.32
CA ARG A 52 -10.22 -7.06 -1.73
C ARG A 52 -9.32 -6.06 -2.47
N SER A 53 -8.63 -5.19 -1.73
CA SER A 53 -7.66 -4.24 -2.28
C SER A 53 -6.47 -4.89 -3.00
N GLY A 54 -6.29 -6.22 -2.92
CA GLY A 54 -5.19 -6.94 -3.59
C GLY A 54 -3.82 -6.56 -3.04
N ASN A 55 -3.21 -7.44 -2.25
CA ASN A 55 -1.83 -7.23 -1.82
C ASN A 55 -1.13 -8.58 -1.93
N PHE A 56 -0.21 -8.70 -2.88
CA PHE A 56 0.37 -9.98 -3.29
C PHE A 56 1.87 -9.97 -3.03
N MET A 57 2.33 -10.91 -2.23
CA MET A 57 3.74 -11.08 -1.89
C MET A 57 4.43 -11.96 -2.93
N PHE A 58 5.67 -11.62 -3.26
CA PHE A 58 6.47 -12.35 -4.23
C PHE A 58 7.94 -12.46 -3.82
N TRP A 59 8.66 -13.38 -4.47
CA TRP A 59 10.08 -13.65 -4.27
C TRP A 59 10.74 -14.10 -5.58
N PRO A 60 12.00 -13.68 -5.86
CA PRO A 60 12.74 -12.64 -5.17
C PRO A 60 12.12 -11.25 -5.38
N GLY A 61 12.41 -10.31 -4.48
CA GLY A 61 11.88 -8.95 -4.48
C GLY A 61 12.77 -7.99 -3.68
N ALA A 62 14.08 -8.26 -3.68
CA ALA A 62 15.07 -7.52 -2.92
C ALA A 62 15.63 -6.32 -3.70
N ASN A 63 15.66 -6.42 -5.02
CA ASN A 63 16.25 -5.42 -5.91
C ASN A 63 15.20 -4.79 -6.85
N GLN A 64 15.57 -3.68 -7.49
CA GLN A 64 14.65 -2.92 -8.34
C GLN A 64 14.19 -3.69 -9.60
N GLU A 65 15.03 -4.58 -10.13
CA GLU A 65 14.69 -5.40 -11.29
C GLU A 65 13.55 -6.37 -10.98
N ASP A 66 13.63 -7.05 -9.83
CA ASP A 66 12.58 -7.94 -9.35
C ASP A 66 11.27 -7.19 -9.12
N LEU A 67 11.35 -6.01 -8.48
CA LEU A 67 10.19 -5.14 -8.23
C LEU A 67 9.52 -4.71 -9.53
N GLN A 68 10.29 -4.42 -10.57
CA GLN A 68 9.78 -4.00 -11.87
C GLN A 68 9.17 -5.16 -12.66
N LYS A 69 9.81 -6.34 -12.66
CA LYS A 69 9.24 -7.55 -13.28
C LYS A 69 7.93 -7.94 -12.62
N ALA A 70 7.91 -7.98 -11.28
CA ALA A 70 6.71 -8.27 -10.53
C ALA A 70 5.60 -7.27 -10.85
N LYS A 71 5.91 -5.96 -10.91
CA LYS A 71 4.97 -4.93 -11.35
C LYS A 71 4.35 -5.26 -12.71
N GLN A 72 5.16 -5.55 -13.73
CA GLN A 72 4.68 -5.86 -15.08
C GLN A 72 3.74 -7.07 -15.10
N ILE A 73 4.09 -8.15 -14.38
CA ILE A 73 3.23 -9.34 -14.25
C ILE A 73 1.93 -8.99 -13.53
N GLY A 74 2.03 -8.21 -12.44
CA GLY A 74 0.89 -7.70 -11.70
C GLY A 74 -0.08 -6.93 -12.60
N GLU A 75 0.43 -6.01 -13.40
CA GLU A 75 -0.36 -5.20 -14.35
C GLU A 75 -0.98 -6.09 -15.43
N ALA A 76 -0.24 -7.04 -15.99
CA ALA A 76 -0.76 -7.97 -16.99
C ALA A 76 -1.87 -8.90 -16.45
N VAL A 77 -1.76 -9.37 -15.21
CA VAL A 77 -2.77 -10.28 -14.64
C VAL A 77 -3.98 -9.51 -14.11
N THR A 78 -3.75 -8.39 -13.45
CA THR A 78 -4.83 -7.60 -12.82
C THR A 78 -5.51 -6.65 -13.78
N GLN A 79 -4.87 -6.31 -14.90
CA GLN A 79 -5.29 -5.26 -15.83
C GLN A 79 -5.43 -3.90 -15.14
N LEU A 80 -4.63 -3.66 -14.09
CA LEU A 80 -4.64 -2.45 -13.26
C LEU A 80 -3.20 -1.96 -13.05
N PRO A 81 -2.97 -0.64 -12.98
CA PRO A 81 -1.67 -0.10 -12.57
C PRO A 81 -1.23 -0.68 -11.24
N CYS A 82 0.04 -1.06 -11.12
CA CYS A 82 0.57 -1.64 -9.90
C CYS A 82 1.73 -0.83 -9.35
N LEU A 83 1.78 -0.70 -8.02
CA LEU A 83 2.98 -0.27 -7.32
C LEU A 83 3.61 -1.45 -6.59
N THR A 84 4.94 -1.42 -6.48
CA THR A 84 5.71 -2.44 -5.77
C THR A 84 6.57 -1.81 -4.70
N ARG A 85 6.76 -2.55 -3.60
CA ARG A 85 7.67 -2.21 -2.51
C ARG A 85 8.38 -3.46 -2.02
N SER A 86 9.64 -3.32 -1.63
CA SER A 86 10.32 -4.40 -0.90
C SER A 86 9.68 -4.56 0.49
N ARG A 87 9.77 -5.76 1.06
CA ARG A 87 9.30 -6.00 2.43
C ARG A 87 10.07 -5.16 3.44
N ASP A 88 11.35 -4.88 3.19
CA ASP A 88 12.18 -4.10 4.10
C ASP A 88 11.79 -2.62 4.13
N SER A 89 11.40 -2.04 2.98
CA SER A 89 10.87 -0.67 2.99
C SER A 89 9.54 -0.59 3.71
N LEU A 90 8.66 -1.59 3.57
CA LEU A 90 7.42 -1.68 4.35
C LEU A 90 7.68 -1.88 5.85
N LEU A 91 8.73 -2.62 6.21
CA LEU A 91 9.13 -2.79 7.60
C LEU A 91 9.58 -1.46 8.19
N LEU A 92 10.39 -0.68 7.46
CA LEU A 92 10.77 0.67 7.84
C LEU A 92 9.53 1.54 8.09
N VAL A 93 8.55 1.55 7.18
CA VAL A 93 7.27 2.24 7.39
C VAL A 93 6.59 1.81 8.69
N ASN A 94 6.55 0.51 8.99
CA ASN A 94 5.94 0.01 10.22
C ASN A 94 6.71 0.46 11.48
N THR A 95 8.03 0.61 11.43
CA THR A 95 8.83 1.13 12.57
C THR A 95 8.67 2.63 12.81
N GLN A 96 8.21 3.38 11.81
CA GLN A 96 8.00 4.83 11.88
C GLN A 96 6.61 5.22 12.39
N LEU A 97 5.79 4.23 12.73
CA LEU A 97 4.49 4.44 13.35
C LEU A 97 4.65 5.03 14.78
N PRO A 98 3.80 5.99 15.19
CA PRO A 98 3.77 6.48 16.56
C PRO A 98 3.51 5.36 17.57
N ARG A 99 3.94 5.55 18.83
CA ARG A 99 3.80 4.53 19.88
C ARG A 99 2.37 4.46 20.40
N GLU A 100 1.65 5.57 20.33
CA GLU A 100 0.32 5.81 20.91
C GLU A 100 -0.83 5.32 20.00
N ILE A 101 -0.55 4.39 19.09
CA ILE A 101 -1.54 3.90 18.13
C ILE A 101 -2.51 2.93 18.78
N GLN A 102 -3.79 3.18 18.56
CA GLN A 102 -4.85 2.23 18.89
C GLN A 102 -5.14 1.31 17.71
N SER A 103 -5.44 0.04 18.00
CA SER A 103 -5.85 -0.93 17.00
C SER A 103 -7.27 -1.41 17.28
N THR A 104 -8.11 -1.42 16.24
CA THR A 104 -9.45 -2.01 16.35
C THR A 104 -9.40 -3.53 16.18
N ALA A 105 -10.47 -4.23 16.59
CA ALA A 105 -10.61 -5.68 16.38
C ALA A 105 -10.49 -6.10 14.90
N ARG A 106 -10.76 -5.20 13.95
CA ARG A 106 -10.62 -5.42 12.50
C ARG A 106 -9.25 -4.98 11.95
N GLY A 107 -8.27 -4.77 12.83
CA GLY A 107 -6.89 -4.42 12.50
C GLY A 107 -6.70 -3.02 11.95
N SER A 108 -7.67 -2.12 12.04
CA SER A 108 -7.45 -0.72 11.63
C SER A 108 -6.65 0.01 12.70
N LEU A 109 -5.73 0.87 12.28
CA LEU A 109 -4.85 1.64 13.16
C LEU A 109 -5.29 3.10 13.20
N TYR A 110 -5.38 3.65 14.41
CA TYR A 110 -5.83 5.00 14.69
C TYR A 110 -4.84 5.73 15.59
N LEU A 111 -4.69 7.02 15.35
CA LEU A 111 -3.98 7.95 16.23
C LEU A 111 -5.00 8.92 16.82
N GLU A 112 -4.97 9.08 18.14
CA GLU A 112 -5.74 10.14 18.79
C GLU A 112 -5.09 11.50 18.51
N THR A 113 -5.91 12.47 18.12
CA THR A 113 -5.48 13.85 17.86
C THR A 113 -6.43 14.81 18.55
N GLU A 114 -6.08 16.09 18.62
CA GLU A 114 -6.99 17.13 19.11
C GLU A 114 -8.33 17.18 18.35
N LYS A 115 -8.34 16.70 17.09
CA LYS A 115 -9.54 16.63 16.24
C LYS A 115 -10.28 15.28 16.37
N GLY A 116 -9.91 14.47 17.36
CA GLY A 116 -10.40 13.12 17.59
C GLY A 116 -9.60 12.02 16.86
N PRO A 117 -10.11 10.78 16.84
CA PRO A 117 -9.40 9.63 16.29
C PRO A 117 -9.26 9.73 14.76
N ARG A 118 -8.01 9.64 14.29
CA ARG A 118 -7.67 9.65 12.85
C ARG A 118 -7.11 8.30 12.42
N LYS A 119 -7.61 7.74 11.33
CA LYS A 119 -7.09 6.48 10.78
C LYS A 119 -5.75 6.71 10.09
N ILE A 120 -4.80 5.79 10.25
CA ILE A 120 -3.48 5.89 9.62
C ILE A 120 -3.46 5.14 8.28
N ILE A 121 -3.13 5.86 7.23
CA ILE A 121 -3.04 5.38 5.84
C ILE A 121 -1.62 5.60 5.32
N LEU A 122 -1.05 4.58 4.69
CA LEU A 122 0.14 4.72 3.87
C LEU A 122 -0.31 5.02 2.44
N VAL A 123 0.20 6.10 1.84
CA VAL A 123 0.12 6.31 0.39
C VAL A 123 1.51 6.09 -0.20
N MET A 124 1.58 5.15 -1.13
CA MET A 124 2.76 4.84 -1.93
C MET A 124 2.64 5.58 -3.26
N LEU A 125 3.67 6.31 -3.66
CA LEU A 125 3.75 7.08 -4.89
C LEU A 125 4.50 6.28 -5.97
N SER A 126 4.18 6.57 -7.23
CA SER A 126 4.84 5.98 -8.40
C SER A 126 6.29 6.45 -8.58
N GLU A 127 6.59 7.65 -8.06
CA GLU A 127 7.84 8.36 -8.26
C GLU A 127 8.33 8.95 -6.93
N SER A 128 9.64 9.20 -6.84
CA SER A 128 10.25 9.86 -5.69
C SER A 128 10.02 11.36 -5.75
N ILE A 129 9.60 11.94 -4.63
CA ILE A 129 9.45 13.37 -4.43
C ILE A 129 10.68 13.89 -3.70
N GLU A 130 11.29 14.97 -4.20
CA GLU A 130 12.45 15.59 -3.54
C GLU A 130 12.07 16.15 -2.16
N GLU A 131 12.99 16.09 -1.21
CA GLU A 131 12.76 16.47 0.20
C GLU A 131 12.27 17.91 0.38
N ARG A 132 12.70 18.85 -0.47
CA ARG A 132 12.22 20.24 -0.42
C ARG A 132 10.71 20.39 -0.65
N TYR A 133 10.05 19.36 -1.19
CA TYR A 133 8.60 19.32 -1.37
C TYR A 133 7.89 18.46 -0.32
N HIS A 134 8.62 17.91 0.67
CA HIS A 134 8.06 17.11 1.76
C HIS A 134 7.43 18.01 2.82
N ILE A 135 6.18 18.35 2.59
CA ILE A 135 5.36 19.10 3.54
C ILE A 135 4.64 18.18 4.52
N THR A 136 4.33 18.68 5.72
CA THR A 136 3.49 18.01 6.72
C THR A 136 2.31 18.91 7.11
N GLY A 137 1.29 18.33 7.73
CA GLY A 137 0.10 19.06 8.17
C GLY A 137 -1.12 18.90 7.24
N PRO A 138 -2.14 19.75 7.40
CA PRO A 138 -3.45 19.53 6.80
C PRO A 138 -3.44 19.72 5.27
N ILE A 139 -3.97 18.72 4.55
CA ILE A 139 -4.30 18.84 3.12
C ILE A 139 -5.71 19.40 2.96
N ASN A 140 -6.65 18.91 3.77
CA ASN A 140 -8.04 19.31 3.83
C ASN A 140 -8.62 18.92 5.21
N PRO A 141 -9.88 19.25 5.55
CA PRO A 141 -10.44 18.98 6.89
C PRO A 141 -10.40 17.51 7.34
N ARG A 142 -10.29 16.56 6.39
CA ARG A 142 -10.29 15.12 6.64
C ARG A 142 -8.93 14.45 6.46
N VAL A 143 -7.95 15.09 5.82
CA VAL A 143 -6.68 14.45 5.47
C VAL A 143 -5.53 15.35 5.89
N ASP A 144 -4.64 14.80 6.72
CA ASP A 144 -3.43 15.46 7.17
C ASP A 144 -2.22 14.59 6.76
N ILE A 145 -1.17 15.20 6.22
CA ILE A 145 0.14 14.54 6.03
C ILE A 145 0.80 14.46 7.40
N TYR A 146 0.96 13.24 7.90
CA TYR A 146 1.63 13.00 9.17
C TYR A 146 3.15 13.08 9.01
N LYS A 147 3.67 12.27 8.08
CA LYS A 147 5.11 12.08 7.92
C LYS A 147 5.45 11.49 6.56
N TRP A 148 6.53 11.97 5.97
CA TRP A 148 7.22 11.30 4.87
C TRP A 148 8.15 10.23 5.46
N VAL A 149 7.95 8.98 5.06
CA VAL A 149 8.80 7.85 5.49
C VAL A 149 9.94 7.62 4.52
N SER A 150 9.67 7.85 3.23
CA SER A 150 10.64 7.82 2.15
C SER A 150 10.22 8.87 1.11
N PRO A 151 11.06 9.16 0.09
CA PRO A 151 10.68 10.02 -1.03
C PRO A 151 9.40 9.59 -1.76
N SER A 152 8.96 8.33 -1.63
CA SER A 152 7.78 7.80 -2.32
C SER A 152 6.72 7.20 -1.39
N ASP A 153 6.88 7.33 -0.07
CA ASP A 153 6.00 6.70 0.92
C ASP A 153 5.60 7.70 2.01
N VAL A 154 4.30 7.96 2.11
CA VAL A 154 3.75 9.01 2.99
C VAL A 154 2.72 8.41 3.93
N LEU A 155 2.86 8.70 5.23
CA LEU A 155 1.84 8.43 6.22
C LEU A 155 0.88 9.61 6.31
N LEU A 156 -0.42 9.31 6.22
CA LEU A 156 -1.50 10.28 6.34
C LEU A 156 -2.46 9.88 7.44
N LEU A 157 -3.02 10.90 8.10
CA LEU A 157 -4.11 10.79 9.05
C LEU A 157 -5.43 11.07 8.34
N TYR A 158 -6.44 10.23 8.59
CA TYR A 158 -7.71 10.29 7.89
C TYR A 158 -8.94 10.30 8.82
N THR A 159 -9.67 11.40 8.68
CA THR A 159 -11.11 11.66 8.83
C THR A 159 -12.09 10.67 8.22
N ARG A 160 -12.28 9.44 8.70
CA ARG A 160 -13.33 8.58 8.11
C ARG A 160 -14.72 9.18 8.37
N PRO A 161 -15.51 9.50 7.34
CA PRO A 161 -16.88 9.97 7.53
C PRO A 161 -17.78 8.84 8.05
N GLN A 162 -18.91 9.20 8.65
CA GLN A 162 -19.89 8.24 9.18
C GLN A 162 -20.54 7.41 8.07
N THR A 163 -20.73 7.99 6.88
CA THR A 163 -21.25 7.33 5.69
C THR A 163 -20.25 7.43 4.53
N GLY A 164 -20.00 6.31 3.86
CA GLY A 164 -18.98 6.24 2.81
C GLY A 164 -17.56 6.46 3.32
N GLY A 165 -16.62 6.70 2.40
CA GLY A 165 -15.20 6.90 2.71
C GLY A 165 -14.35 5.69 2.33
N ASP A 166 -13.52 5.89 1.31
CA ASP A 166 -12.55 4.93 0.83
C ASP A 166 -11.14 5.54 0.90
N VAL A 167 -10.15 4.67 1.06
CA VAL A 167 -8.72 5.00 1.01
C VAL A 167 -8.36 5.71 -0.30
N GLY A 168 -9.08 5.44 -1.40
CA GLY A 168 -8.93 6.18 -2.66
C GLY A 168 -9.06 7.71 -2.49
N GLN A 169 -9.96 8.19 -1.61
CA GLN A 169 -10.11 9.63 -1.34
C GLN A 169 -8.84 10.26 -0.75
N VAL A 170 -8.13 9.51 0.10
CA VAL A 170 -6.89 9.96 0.75
C VAL A 170 -5.79 10.09 -0.30
N THR A 171 -5.64 9.07 -1.15
CA THR A 171 -4.69 9.09 -2.27
C THR A 171 -4.99 10.24 -3.23
N THR A 172 -6.24 10.41 -3.66
CA THR A 172 -6.63 11.51 -4.56
C THR A 172 -6.36 12.88 -3.94
N ALA A 173 -6.64 13.05 -2.64
CA ALA A 173 -6.36 14.31 -1.94
C ALA A 173 -4.86 14.64 -1.94
N LEU A 174 -4.00 13.66 -1.62
CA LEU A 174 -2.55 13.84 -1.66
C LEU A 174 -2.05 14.17 -3.07
N LEU A 175 -2.46 13.39 -4.08
CA LEU A 175 -2.01 13.62 -5.45
C LEU A 175 -2.46 14.99 -5.97
N LYS A 176 -3.70 15.41 -5.70
CA LYS A 176 -4.18 16.76 -6.07
C LYS A 176 -3.35 17.84 -5.38
N HIS A 177 -3.02 17.63 -4.10
CA HIS A 177 -2.21 18.57 -3.34
C HIS A 177 -0.78 18.67 -3.90
N LEU A 178 -0.12 17.55 -4.16
CA LEU A 178 1.23 17.53 -4.74
C LEU A 178 1.25 18.14 -6.14
N LYS A 179 0.31 17.78 -7.03
CA LYS A 179 0.24 18.33 -8.40
C LYS A 179 -0.03 19.84 -8.41
N LYS A 180 -0.81 20.34 -7.45
CA LYS A 180 -1.07 21.79 -7.31
C LYS A 180 0.19 22.56 -6.88
N ASN A 181 1.01 21.99 -6.00
CA ASN A 181 2.18 22.66 -5.44
C ASN A 181 3.48 22.36 -6.20
N CYS A 182 3.49 21.32 -7.04
CA CYS A 182 4.64 20.87 -7.81
C CYS A 182 4.19 20.59 -9.26
N ALA A 183 4.09 21.65 -10.08
CA ALA A 183 3.52 21.59 -11.43
C ALA A 183 4.23 20.61 -12.39
N PHE A 184 5.47 20.23 -12.09
CA PHE A 184 6.24 19.26 -12.89
C PHE A 184 5.81 17.79 -12.67
N LEU A 185 5.00 17.50 -11.64
CA LEU A 185 4.55 16.14 -11.28
C LEU A 185 3.29 15.70 -12.04
N THR A 186 3.23 15.90 -13.37
CA THR A 186 2.00 15.65 -14.15
C THR A 186 1.61 14.18 -14.19
N GLN A 187 2.59 13.27 -14.26
CA GLN A 187 2.40 11.82 -14.33
C GLN A 187 2.35 11.12 -12.97
N LEU A 188 2.49 11.87 -11.87
CA LEU A 188 2.49 11.28 -10.53
C LEU A 188 1.19 10.51 -10.27
N ASP A 189 1.36 9.26 -9.86
CA ASP A 189 0.29 8.39 -9.40
C ASP A 189 0.59 7.85 -8.00
N GLY A 190 -0.40 7.21 -7.39
CA GLY A 190 -0.24 6.61 -6.08
C GLY A 190 -1.32 5.60 -5.75
N THR A 191 -1.06 4.79 -4.73
CA THR A 191 -2.05 3.89 -4.15
C THR A 191 -2.00 3.95 -2.63
N GLY A 192 -3.17 3.96 -2.00
CA GLY A 192 -3.30 4.04 -0.55
C GLY A 192 -3.60 2.67 0.05
N ARG A 193 -3.03 2.39 1.21
CA ARG A 193 -3.34 1.21 2.02
C ARG A 193 -3.47 1.59 3.49
N ALA A 194 -4.44 0.97 4.17
CA ALA A 194 -4.53 1.14 5.61
C ALA A 194 -3.29 0.54 6.27
N MET A 195 -2.70 1.23 7.25
CA MET A 195 -1.47 0.74 7.90
C MET A 195 -1.62 -0.61 8.59
N GLY A 196 -2.85 -0.99 8.98
CA GLY A 196 -3.14 -2.34 9.46
C GLY A 196 -2.79 -3.44 8.46
N VAL A 197 -3.00 -3.19 7.16
CA VAL A 197 -2.66 -4.13 6.07
C VAL A 197 -1.14 -4.25 5.95
N ILE A 198 -0.43 -3.12 6.02
CA ILE A 198 1.03 -3.09 5.96
C ILE A 198 1.60 -3.84 7.17
N LYS A 199 1.07 -3.60 8.36
CA LYS A 199 1.43 -4.32 9.59
C LYS A 199 1.20 -5.83 9.44
N ASP A 200 0.05 -6.25 8.93
CA ASP A 200 -0.27 -7.66 8.67
C ASP A 200 0.74 -8.29 7.69
N ILE A 201 1.07 -7.61 6.60
CA ILE A 201 2.08 -8.07 5.62
C ILE A 201 3.46 -8.24 6.27
N VAL A 202 3.98 -7.22 6.97
CA VAL A 202 5.35 -7.27 7.49
C VAL A 202 5.50 -8.20 8.70
N THR A 203 4.45 -8.30 9.54
CA THR A 203 4.37 -9.21 10.69
C THR A 203 3.85 -10.60 10.35
N ARG A 204 3.47 -10.82 9.08
CA ARG A 204 2.96 -12.09 8.54
C ARG A 204 1.64 -12.55 9.16
N LYS A 205 0.87 -11.61 9.72
CA LYS A 205 -0.46 -11.88 10.25
C LYS A 205 -1.48 -11.81 9.11
N ASN A 206 -2.48 -12.68 9.17
CA ASN A 206 -3.59 -12.71 8.20
C ASN A 206 -3.19 -12.92 6.72
N LEU A 207 -1.99 -13.41 6.43
CA LEU A 207 -1.59 -13.79 5.08
C LEU A 207 -2.04 -15.22 4.73
N ARG A 208 -2.43 -15.41 3.47
CA ARG A 208 -2.76 -16.71 2.90
C ARG A 208 -1.60 -17.17 2.01
N TYR A 209 -1.26 -18.45 2.15
CA TYR A 209 -0.23 -19.14 1.40
C TYR A 209 -0.91 -20.40 0.87
N ASP A 210 -1.43 -20.31 -0.35
CA ASP A 210 -1.93 -21.47 -1.10
C ASP A 210 -0.77 -22.05 -1.91
#